data_AF-A0A069QDT5-F1
#
_entry.id   AF-A0A069QDT5-F1
#
_cell.length_a   1.000
_cell.length_b   1.000
_cell.length_c   1.000
_cell.angle_alpha   90.00
_cell.angle_beta   90.00
_cell.angle_gamma   90.00
#
_symmetry.space_group_name_H-M   'P 1'
#
loop_
_entity.id
_entity.type
_entity.pdbx_description
1 polymer ?
#
loop_
_entity_poly.entity_id
_entity_poly.type
_entity_poly.pdbx_seq_one_letter_code
_entity_poly.pdbx_strand_id
1 'polypeptide(L)'
;MEGNKQISIFERINYVSKNGNLMKKFIYLAFAVLALLVSSCSKDDNEGSTSLDGDWYIYVGNNNSSNKGYRWFPSNQCSQKSVWRISGNRIHYDWYDGRDGTCKLKSIYYEYTANNGVFDMVVAADSPTDRGKRTSINYRMIGKELIFSWKNGLYGDEIQVLHKKGVDYSYLDPLVGYWQLTKASVGKTVVQVKPGECLSGSVVASVLGLTIYLDYPENGRCVKTTTNFTWKNEGGRYSGVSDSGEHVTFDMNFENNNQRLIYRENTQNGLMTLYFNKVR
;
A
#
# COMPACT_ATOMS: atom_id res chain seq x y z
N MET A 1 0.97 -34.32 16.72
CA MET A 1 0.49 -34.82 15.41
C MET A 1 -0.24 -33.76 14.55
N GLU A 2 -0.08 -32.45 14.81
CA GLU A 2 -0.69 -31.39 13.99
C GLU A 2 0.26 -30.74 12.96
N GLY A 3 1.58 -30.92 13.10
CA GLY A 3 2.57 -30.37 12.17
C GLY A 3 2.55 -30.99 10.76
N ASN A 4 2.08 -32.24 10.61
CA ASN A 4 2.06 -32.94 9.33
C ASN A 4 0.91 -32.51 8.40
N LYS A 5 -0.10 -31.77 8.88
CA LYS A 5 -1.20 -31.28 8.03
C LYS A 5 -0.86 -30.01 7.25
N GLN A 6 0.03 -29.15 7.76
CA GLN A 6 0.46 -27.95 7.02
C GLN A 6 1.41 -28.28 5.87
N ILE A 7 2.31 -29.24 6.08
CA ILE A 7 3.27 -29.68 5.06
C ILE A 7 2.52 -30.29 3.86
N SER A 8 1.46 -31.09 4.08
CA SER A 8 0.74 -31.74 2.97
C SER A 8 -0.08 -30.79 2.09
N ILE A 9 -0.35 -29.57 2.54
CA ILE A 9 -1.12 -28.57 1.79
C ILE A 9 -0.21 -27.85 0.80
N PHE A 10 1.06 -27.71 1.17
CA PHE A 10 2.07 -26.96 0.44
C PHE A 10 3.02 -27.85 -0.37
N GLU A 11 3.27 -29.10 0.04
CA GLU A 11 3.92 -30.12 -0.82
C GLU A 11 3.06 -30.49 -2.03
N ARG A 12 1.75 -30.21 -1.96
CA ARG A 12 0.88 -30.35 -3.13
C ARG A 12 1.06 -29.18 -4.09
N ILE A 13 1.48 -27.99 -3.67
CA ILE A 13 1.68 -26.78 -4.51
C ILE A 13 2.89 -26.94 -5.42
N ASN A 14 2.80 -27.88 -6.35
CA ASN A 14 3.58 -27.84 -7.56
C ASN A 14 2.99 -26.72 -8.43
N TYR A 15 3.86 -25.93 -9.05
CA TYR A 15 3.50 -24.78 -9.88
C TYR A 15 3.70 -25.13 -11.35
N VAL A 16 2.62 -25.18 -12.12
CA VAL A 16 2.60 -25.22 -13.59
C VAL A 16 1.31 -24.52 -13.94
N SER A 17 1.45 -23.21 -14.12
CA SER A 17 0.50 -22.46 -14.92
C SER A 17 0.39 -23.13 -16.28
N LYS A 18 -0.80 -23.60 -16.66
CA LYS A 18 -1.16 -23.85 -18.08
C LYS A 18 -1.38 -22.50 -18.76
N ASN A 19 -0.27 -21.77 -18.86
CA ASN A 19 0.07 -20.65 -19.73
C ASN A 19 1.46 -20.24 -19.26
N GLY A 20 2.48 -20.89 -19.83
CA GLY A 20 3.86 -20.76 -19.40
C GLY A 20 4.39 -19.34 -19.58
N ASN A 21 4.37 -18.54 -18.51
CA ASN A 21 5.34 -17.48 -18.19
C ASN A 21 4.99 -16.71 -16.90
N LEU A 22 4.67 -17.41 -15.80
CA LEU A 22 4.85 -16.84 -14.47
C LEU A 22 5.69 -17.80 -13.64
N MET A 23 6.74 -17.26 -13.04
CA MET A 23 7.80 -17.99 -12.30
C MET A 23 8.77 -18.80 -13.16
N LYS A 24 9.46 -18.10 -14.07
CA LYS A 24 10.89 -18.29 -14.39
C LYS A 24 11.30 -17.23 -15.39
N LYS A 25 11.70 -16.05 -14.91
CA LYS A 25 12.61 -15.14 -15.61
C LYS A 25 13.04 -14.01 -14.68
N PHE A 26 14.24 -14.15 -14.13
CA PHE A 26 15.07 -13.02 -13.75
C PHE A 26 15.42 -12.26 -15.01
N ILE A 27 14.91 -11.05 -15.19
CA ILE A 27 15.48 -10.09 -16.14
C ILE A 27 15.44 -8.70 -15.49
N TYR A 28 16.62 -8.22 -15.12
CA TYR A 28 16.92 -6.81 -14.84
C TYR A 28 16.58 -5.97 -16.07
N LEU A 29 15.70 -4.97 -15.99
CA LEU A 29 15.75 -3.80 -16.87
C LEU A 29 14.88 -2.65 -16.33
N ALA A 30 15.42 -1.45 -16.45
CA ALA A 30 14.99 -0.21 -15.80
C ALA A 30 13.63 0.32 -16.30
N PHE A 31 12.81 0.85 -15.38
CA PHE A 31 11.61 1.60 -15.75
C PHE A 31 11.92 3.08 -15.94
N ALA A 32 11.71 3.54 -17.17
CA ALA A 32 11.46 4.92 -17.50
C ALA A 32 9.97 5.06 -17.88
N VAL A 33 9.06 5.12 -16.89
CA VAL A 33 7.69 5.62 -17.12
C VAL A 33 7.18 6.30 -15.85
N LEU A 34 7.58 7.55 -15.65
CA LEU A 34 6.92 8.45 -14.68
C LEU A 34 6.24 9.66 -15.37
N ALA A 35 6.01 9.61 -16.69
CA ALA A 35 5.69 10.81 -17.47
C ALA A 35 4.32 10.83 -18.19
N LEU A 36 3.46 9.81 -18.15
CA LEU A 36 2.22 9.80 -18.95
C LEU A 36 0.98 9.21 -18.26
N LEU A 37 0.67 9.65 -17.05
CA LEU A 37 -0.69 9.56 -16.48
C LEU A 37 -1.37 10.94 -16.44
N VAL A 38 -1.13 11.75 -17.47
CA VAL A 38 -1.98 12.88 -17.84
C VAL A 38 -2.90 12.41 -18.95
N SER A 39 -4.20 12.30 -18.65
CA SER A 39 -5.35 12.00 -19.53
C SER A 39 -6.07 10.66 -19.29
N SER A 40 -6.72 10.54 -18.13
CA SER A 40 -8.09 10.06 -18.15
C SER A 40 -8.97 11.15 -17.55
N CYS A 41 -9.50 12.00 -18.42
CA CYS A 41 -10.62 12.86 -18.10
C CYS A 41 -11.82 11.97 -17.78
N SER A 42 -11.98 11.61 -16.51
CA SER A 42 -13.31 11.39 -15.95
C SER A 42 -13.88 12.78 -15.74
N LYS A 43 -14.73 13.23 -16.67
CA LYS A 43 -15.70 14.28 -16.39
C LYS A 43 -16.67 13.67 -15.39
N ASP A 44 -16.43 13.94 -14.12
CA ASP A 44 -17.50 14.02 -13.12
C ASP A 44 -17.34 15.35 -12.40
N ASP A 45 -18.40 16.13 -12.52
CA ASP A 45 -18.50 17.51 -12.12
C ASP A 45 -18.58 17.63 -10.58
N ASN A 46 -17.83 18.57 -10.00
CA ASN A 46 -18.08 19.16 -8.69
C ASN A 46 -18.15 18.21 -7.46
N GLU A 47 -17.14 17.37 -7.22
CA GLU A 47 -16.84 16.98 -5.84
C GLU A 47 -16.01 18.09 -5.19
N GLY A 48 -16.63 18.87 -4.30
CA GLY A 48 -16.07 20.08 -3.70
C GLY A 48 -14.59 19.95 -3.31
N SER A 49 -13.77 20.90 -3.76
CA SER A 49 -12.33 20.87 -3.51
C SER A 49 -12.09 20.71 -2.01
N THR A 50 -11.53 19.57 -1.62
CA THR A 50 -11.14 19.38 -0.22
C THR A 50 -10.01 20.38 0.03
N SER A 51 -10.31 21.42 0.81
CA SER A 51 -9.30 22.40 1.21
C SER A 51 -8.09 21.67 1.81
N LEU A 52 -6.88 22.12 1.45
CA LEU A 52 -5.64 21.62 2.03
C LEU A 52 -5.59 21.90 3.53
N ASP A 53 -6.27 22.94 4.02
CA ASP A 53 -6.29 23.28 5.45
C ASP A 53 -6.93 22.17 6.29
N GLY A 54 -6.20 21.65 7.27
CA GLY A 54 -6.68 20.67 8.23
C GLY A 54 -5.61 19.68 8.67
N ASP A 55 -6.05 18.70 9.45
CA ASP A 55 -5.20 17.62 9.98
C ASP A 55 -5.20 16.43 9.02
N TRP A 56 -4.02 16.07 8.48
CA TRP A 56 -3.83 14.96 7.56
C TRP A 56 -2.99 13.85 8.19
N TYR A 57 -3.46 12.61 8.08
CA TYR A 57 -2.84 11.42 8.66
C TYR A 57 -2.40 10.47 7.56
N ILE A 58 -1.23 9.84 7.73
CA ILE A 58 -0.69 8.89 6.76
C ILE A 58 -1.56 7.63 6.78
N TYR A 59 -2.25 7.35 5.68
CA TYR A 59 -3.07 6.16 5.52
C TYR A 59 -2.20 4.96 5.07
N VAL A 60 -1.51 5.14 3.94
CA VAL A 60 -0.57 4.17 3.37
C VAL A 60 0.64 4.88 2.76
N GLY A 61 1.79 4.21 2.75
CA GLY A 61 3.02 4.73 2.16
C GLY A 61 3.54 3.83 1.05
N ASN A 62 4.42 4.37 0.21
CA ASN A 62 5.21 3.61 -0.75
C ASN A 62 6.64 4.14 -0.77
N ASN A 63 7.62 3.26 -0.63
CA ASN A 63 9.03 3.59 -0.73
C ASN A 63 9.85 2.37 -1.15
N ASN A 64 11.10 2.60 -1.48
CA ASN A 64 12.08 1.56 -1.77
C ASN A 64 13.03 1.34 -0.58
N SER A 65 12.47 1.28 0.64
CA SER A 65 13.29 1.05 1.82
C SER A 65 14.08 -0.26 1.71
N SER A 66 15.37 -0.17 2.02
CA SER A 66 16.30 -1.31 2.05
C SER A 66 16.55 -1.99 0.69
N ASN A 67 16.38 -1.27 -0.43
CA ASN A 67 16.54 -1.79 -1.80
C ASN A 67 15.68 -3.02 -2.10
N LYS A 68 14.50 -3.12 -1.47
CA LYS A 68 13.58 -4.25 -1.64
C LYS A 68 12.52 -4.02 -2.73
N GLY A 69 12.67 -2.97 -3.52
CA GLY A 69 11.68 -2.49 -4.50
C GLY A 69 10.66 -1.54 -3.86
N TYR A 70 10.09 -0.67 -4.70
CA TYR A 70 8.94 0.16 -4.33
C TYR A 70 7.76 -0.73 -3.99
N ARG A 71 7.05 -0.44 -2.90
CA ARG A 71 5.88 -1.22 -2.48
C ARG A 71 4.99 -0.45 -1.54
N TRP A 72 3.69 -0.72 -1.61
CA TRP A 72 2.71 -0.17 -0.70
C TRP A 72 2.80 -0.86 0.66
N PHE A 73 2.86 -0.07 1.72
CA PHE A 73 2.88 -0.56 3.10
C PHE A 73 1.88 0.21 3.96
N PRO A 74 1.24 -0.46 4.93
CA PRO A 74 0.37 0.24 5.86
C PRO A 74 1.22 1.09 6.82
N SER A 75 0.68 2.21 7.27
CA SER A 75 1.29 2.97 8.37
C SER A 75 1.42 2.08 9.61
N ASN A 76 2.59 2.08 10.26
CA ASN A 76 2.76 1.39 11.55
C ASN A 76 2.11 2.19 12.70
N GLN A 77 2.02 1.59 13.89
CA GLN A 77 1.37 2.21 15.06
C GLN A 77 1.87 3.61 15.43
N CYS A 78 3.13 3.94 15.15
CA CYS A 78 3.69 5.27 15.42
C CYS A 78 3.39 6.22 14.25
N SER A 79 3.61 5.79 13.01
CA SER A 79 3.30 6.59 11.81
C SER A 79 1.83 7.02 11.75
N GLN A 80 0.91 6.20 12.28
CA GLN A 80 -0.52 6.55 12.37
C GLN A 80 -0.83 7.70 13.33
N LYS A 81 0.05 7.97 14.30
CA LYS A 81 -0.05 9.13 15.19
C LYS A 81 0.54 10.39 14.55
N SER A 82 1.29 10.22 13.46
CA SER A 82 1.93 11.35 12.78
C SER A 82 0.90 12.13 12.00
N VAL A 83 0.99 13.46 12.08
CA VAL A 83 -0.01 14.36 11.51
C VAL A 83 0.65 15.55 10.86
N TRP A 84 0.21 15.84 9.63
CA TRP A 84 0.50 17.07 8.91
C TRP A 84 -0.67 18.02 9.10
N ARG A 85 -0.49 19.06 9.92
CA ARG A 85 -1.50 20.10 10.10
C ARG A 85 -1.18 21.27 9.19
N ILE A 86 -2.02 21.48 8.19
CA ILE A 86 -1.86 22.55 7.20
C ILE A 86 -2.85 23.65 7.57
N SER A 87 -2.38 24.89 7.65
CA SER A 87 -3.25 26.05 7.89
C SER A 87 -2.63 27.32 7.31
N GLY A 88 -3.29 27.93 6.34
CA GLY A 88 -2.81 29.15 5.70
C GLY A 88 -1.47 28.92 5.00
N ASN A 89 -0.40 29.56 5.46
CA ASN A 89 0.97 29.39 4.95
C ASN A 89 1.88 28.60 5.90
N ARG A 90 1.29 27.86 6.86
CA ARG A 90 2.00 27.08 7.87
C ARG A 90 1.69 25.58 7.75
N ILE A 91 2.71 24.75 7.96
CA ILE A 91 2.57 23.31 8.14
C ILE A 91 3.22 22.92 9.47
N HIS A 92 2.45 22.29 10.34
CA HIS A 92 2.95 21.70 11.58
C HIS A 92 2.97 20.19 11.43
N TYR A 93 4.16 19.62 11.31
CA TYR A 93 4.34 18.19 11.18
C TYR A 93 4.79 17.60 12.52
N ASP A 94 3.90 16.83 13.14
CA ASP A 94 4.24 15.99 14.29
C ASP A 94 4.54 14.60 13.76
N TRP A 95 5.82 14.21 13.82
CA TRP A 95 6.30 12.91 13.40
C TRP A 95 6.55 12.00 14.59
N TYR A 96 6.01 10.79 14.57
CA TYR A 96 6.24 9.77 15.60
C TYR A 96 7.09 8.64 15.02
N ASP A 97 8.35 8.58 15.46
CA ASP A 97 9.29 7.53 15.08
C ASP A 97 9.19 6.33 16.04
N GLY A 98 9.14 5.12 15.49
CA GLY A 98 9.02 3.86 16.23
C GLY A 98 10.29 3.00 16.23
N ARG A 99 11.41 3.46 15.67
CA ARG A 99 12.63 2.65 15.49
C ARG A 99 13.20 2.07 16.79
N ASP A 100 13.01 2.76 17.92
CA ASP A 100 13.52 2.32 19.23
C ASP A 100 12.49 1.54 20.07
N GLY A 101 11.43 0.99 19.44
CA GLY A 101 10.36 0.27 20.14
C GLY A 101 9.38 1.16 20.92
N THR A 102 9.62 2.47 20.97
CA THR A 102 8.74 3.50 21.55
C THR A 102 8.41 4.55 20.49
N CYS A 103 7.17 5.06 20.48
CA CYS A 103 6.78 6.13 19.56
C CYS A 103 7.27 7.49 20.09
N LYS A 104 8.42 7.97 19.60
CA LYS A 104 9.00 9.26 20.00
C LYS A 104 8.51 10.38 19.08
N LEU A 105 7.98 11.45 19.67
CA LEU A 105 7.53 12.64 18.94
C LEU A 105 8.73 13.51 18.54
N LYS A 106 8.75 13.93 17.27
CA LYS A 106 9.54 15.04 16.76
C LYS A 106 8.61 15.97 15.99
N SER A 107 8.55 17.23 16.42
CA SER A 107 7.76 18.26 15.75
C SER A 107 8.64 19.13 14.87
N ILE A 108 8.16 19.44 13.66
CA ILE A 108 8.78 20.36 12.72
C ILE A 108 7.73 21.32 12.20
N TYR A 109 8.00 22.62 12.30
CA TYR A 109 7.11 23.66 11.79
C TYR A 109 7.71 24.26 10.53
N TYR A 110 6.88 24.42 9.50
CA TYR A 110 7.28 24.95 8.22
C TYR A 110 6.46 26.19 7.90
N GLU A 111 7.13 27.19 7.35
CA GLU A 111 6.51 28.17 6.48
C GLU A 111 6.62 27.64 5.05
N TYR A 112 5.53 27.73 4.29
CA TYR A 112 5.51 27.17 2.94
C TYR A 112 4.82 28.08 1.94
N THR A 113 5.22 27.92 0.67
CA THR A 113 4.49 28.40 -0.49
C THR A 113 4.08 27.22 -1.35
N ALA A 114 2.86 27.25 -1.88
CA ALA A 114 2.34 26.22 -2.75
C ALA A 114 2.22 26.72 -4.18
N ASN A 115 2.98 26.15 -5.11
CA ASN A 115 2.92 26.49 -6.53
C ASN A 115 2.99 25.22 -7.38
N ASN A 116 2.10 25.08 -8.35
CA ASN A 116 2.12 24.01 -9.37
C ASN A 116 2.32 22.58 -8.80
N GLY A 117 1.64 22.23 -7.71
CA GLY A 117 1.76 20.90 -7.09
C GLY A 117 3.06 20.68 -6.30
N VAL A 118 3.75 21.76 -5.92
CA VAL A 118 4.93 21.70 -5.05
C VAL A 118 4.71 22.58 -3.82
N PHE A 119 5.03 22.05 -2.65
CA PHE A 119 5.25 22.81 -1.43
C PHE A 119 6.74 23.11 -1.31
N ASP A 120 7.11 24.37 -1.48
CA ASP A 120 8.43 24.87 -1.11
C ASP A 120 8.40 25.29 0.35
N MET A 121 9.18 24.63 1.19
CA MET A 121 9.12 24.76 2.63
C MET A 121 10.44 25.23 3.23
N VAL A 122 10.33 26.10 4.23
CA VAL A 122 11.43 26.49 5.11
C VAL A 122 11.03 26.15 6.53
N VAL A 123 11.90 25.44 7.26
CA VAL A 123 11.66 25.18 8.68
C VAL A 123 11.65 26.50 9.42
N ALA A 124 10.50 26.82 10.02
CA ALA A 124 10.20 28.11 10.61
C ALA A 124 11.12 28.43 11.80
N ALA A 125 11.29 29.72 12.10
CA ALA A 125 12.16 30.18 13.19
C ALA A 125 11.71 29.70 14.57
N ASP A 126 10.41 29.49 14.74
CA ASP A 126 9.77 28.96 15.95
C ASP A 126 9.73 27.42 15.99
N SER A 127 10.26 26.72 14.98
CA SER A 127 10.36 25.26 14.98
C SER A 127 11.28 24.77 16.12
N PRO A 128 10.94 23.68 16.83
CA PRO A 128 11.78 23.12 17.88
C PRO A 128 13.13 22.61 17.38
N THR A 129 13.18 22.18 16.11
CA THR A 129 14.38 21.59 15.49
C THR A 129 14.55 22.11 14.07
N ASP A 130 15.77 21.98 13.52
CA ASP A 130 16.05 22.10 12.09
C ASP A 130 15.77 23.48 11.44
N ARG A 131 15.68 24.55 12.25
CA ARG A 131 15.36 25.94 11.83
C ARG A 131 16.16 26.41 10.62
N GLY A 132 15.48 27.06 9.68
CA GLY A 132 16.08 27.61 8.46
C GLY A 132 16.40 26.58 7.37
N LYS A 133 16.31 25.27 7.65
CA LYS A 133 16.49 24.25 6.61
C LYS A 133 15.38 24.35 5.57
N ARG A 134 15.76 24.21 4.30
CA ARG A 134 14.83 24.22 3.17
C ARG A 134 14.57 22.80 2.69
N THR A 135 13.34 22.55 2.26
CA THR A 135 12.94 21.28 1.67
C THR A 135 11.74 21.50 0.75
N SER A 136 11.42 20.52 -0.08
CA SER A 136 10.24 20.56 -0.93
C SER A 136 9.56 19.21 -0.99
N ILE A 137 8.23 19.24 -1.11
CA ILE A 137 7.39 18.05 -1.28
C ILE A 137 6.47 18.32 -2.48
N ASN A 138 6.41 17.38 -3.42
CA ASN A 138 5.37 17.40 -4.42
C ASN A 138 4.07 16.95 -3.79
N TYR A 139 2.97 17.61 -4.12
CA TYR A 139 1.65 17.25 -3.64
C TYR A 139 0.64 17.22 -4.77
N ARG A 140 -0.37 16.35 -4.64
CA ARG A 140 -1.56 16.35 -5.50
C ARG A 140 -2.77 15.87 -4.72
N MET A 141 -3.94 16.39 -5.08
CA MET A 141 -5.22 15.89 -4.61
C MET A 141 -5.77 14.87 -5.61
N ILE A 142 -6.24 13.73 -5.12
CA ILE A 142 -7.01 12.75 -5.90
C ILE A 142 -8.29 12.48 -5.12
N GLY A 143 -9.44 12.96 -5.63
CA GLY A 143 -10.65 13.05 -4.82
C GLY A 143 -10.38 13.83 -3.52
N LYS A 144 -10.67 13.22 -2.36
CA LYS A 144 -10.41 13.78 -1.03
C LYS A 144 -9.11 13.28 -0.39
N GLU A 145 -8.25 12.58 -1.13
CA GLU A 145 -6.96 12.10 -0.65
C GLU A 145 -5.84 13.06 -1.08
N LEU A 146 -4.97 13.41 -0.12
CA LEU A 146 -3.76 14.19 -0.38
C LEU A 146 -2.61 13.22 -0.59
N ILE A 147 -1.91 13.36 -1.71
CA ILE A 147 -0.74 12.54 -2.02
C ILE A 147 0.50 13.42 -1.88
N PHE A 148 1.45 13.01 -1.06
CA PHE A 148 2.79 13.58 -1.03
C PHE A 148 3.78 12.68 -1.75
N SER A 149 4.74 13.28 -2.45
CA SER A 149 5.91 12.58 -2.95
C SER A 149 7.18 13.42 -2.91
N TRP A 150 8.30 12.80 -2.52
CA TRP A 150 9.60 13.45 -2.45
C TRP A 150 10.73 12.43 -2.54
N LYS A 151 11.95 12.93 -2.76
CA LYS A 151 13.16 12.09 -2.72
C LYS A 151 13.64 11.95 -1.28
N ASN A 152 13.64 10.73 -0.77
CA ASN A 152 14.18 10.38 0.53
C ASN A 152 15.57 9.74 0.36
N GLY A 153 16.62 10.41 0.80
CA GLY A 153 18.01 9.94 0.65
C GLY A 153 18.27 8.55 1.28
N LEU A 154 17.42 8.09 2.21
CA LEU A 154 17.54 6.76 2.84
C LEU A 154 16.67 5.69 2.17
N TYR A 155 15.57 6.07 1.53
CA TYR A 155 14.53 5.13 1.07
C TYR A 155 14.18 5.24 -0.41
N GLY A 156 14.91 6.05 -1.18
CA GLY A 156 14.55 6.37 -2.56
C GLY A 156 13.40 7.36 -2.62
N ASP A 157 12.61 7.35 -3.69
CA ASP A 157 11.39 8.16 -3.69
C ASP A 157 10.42 7.64 -2.62
N GLU A 158 9.71 8.55 -1.96
CA GLU A 158 8.69 8.21 -1.00
C GLU A 158 7.37 8.83 -1.45
N ILE A 159 6.30 8.06 -1.32
CA ILE A 159 4.92 8.49 -1.53
C ILE A 159 4.15 8.25 -0.25
N GLN A 160 3.34 9.21 0.16
CA GLN A 160 2.37 9.05 1.23
C GLN A 160 0.99 9.41 0.69
N VAL A 161 0.01 8.55 0.96
CA VAL A 161 -1.41 8.82 0.76
C VAL A 161 -1.97 9.22 2.11
N LEU A 162 -2.55 10.41 2.20
CA LEU A 162 -3.02 10.99 3.45
C LEU A 162 -4.53 11.18 3.44
N HIS A 163 -5.14 10.88 4.60
CA HIS A 163 -6.55 11.11 4.87
C HIS A 163 -6.72 12.26 5.84
N LYS A 164 -7.68 13.14 5.53
CA LYS A 164 -8.04 14.29 6.35
C LYS A 164 -8.96 13.87 7.49
N LYS A 165 -8.72 14.42 8.67
CA LYS A 165 -9.59 14.21 9.84
C LYS A 165 -11.03 14.63 9.55
N GLY A 166 -11.98 13.77 9.91
CA GLY A 166 -13.41 14.06 9.82
C GLY A 166 -13.99 14.01 8.40
N VAL A 167 -13.20 13.56 7.41
CA VAL A 167 -13.69 13.31 6.06
C VAL A 167 -14.15 11.86 5.92
N ASP A 168 -15.29 11.67 5.25
CA ASP A 168 -15.78 10.35 4.89
C ASP A 168 -15.13 9.85 3.59
N TYR A 169 -14.54 8.66 3.69
CA TYR A 169 -13.83 7.95 2.62
C TYR A 169 -14.59 6.69 2.16
N SER A 170 -15.85 6.52 2.55
CA SER A 170 -16.67 5.36 2.14
C SER A 170 -16.89 5.25 0.63
N TYR A 171 -16.64 6.33 -0.12
CA TYR A 171 -16.72 6.38 -1.58
C TYR A 171 -15.54 5.66 -2.27
N LEU A 172 -14.44 5.43 -1.54
CA LEU A 172 -13.29 4.71 -2.09
C LEU A 172 -13.69 3.27 -2.43
N ASP A 173 -13.06 2.73 -3.47
CA ASP A 173 -13.24 1.33 -3.84
C ASP A 173 -13.01 0.43 -2.62
N PRO A 174 -13.86 -0.60 -2.40
CA PRO A 174 -13.72 -1.52 -1.29
C PRO A 174 -12.28 -2.01 -1.09
N LEU A 175 -11.54 -2.29 -2.17
CA LEU A 175 -10.17 -2.79 -2.17
C LEU A 175 -9.20 -1.85 -1.45
N VAL A 176 -9.40 -0.53 -1.51
CA VAL A 176 -8.50 0.45 -0.88
C VAL A 176 -8.43 0.21 0.63
N GLY A 177 -7.20 0.03 1.11
CA GLY A 177 -6.91 -0.19 2.52
C GLY A 177 -5.91 -1.30 2.80
N TYR A 178 -5.89 -1.74 4.06
CA TYR A 178 -4.98 -2.77 4.54
C TYR A 178 -5.75 -4.01 4.94
N TRP A 179 -5.39 -5.14 4.32
CA TRP A 179 -6.03 -6.43 4.49
C TRP A 179 -5.04 -7.43 5.03
N GLN A 180 -5.44 -8.19 6.05
CA GLN A 180 -4.60 -9.20 6.65
C GLN A 180 -5.17 -10.60 6.42
N LEU A 181 -4.32 -11.53 5.95
CA LEU A 181 -4.71 -12.91 5.69
C LEU A 181 -5.10 -13.58 7.00
N THR A 182 -6.24 -14.28 6.99
CA THR A 182 -6.77 -14.99 8.16
C THR A 182 -6.82 -16.49 7.96
N LYS A 183 -7.13 -16.93 6.73
CA LYS A 183 -7.14 -18.34 6.36
C LYS A 183 -6.96 -18.51 4.85
N ALA A 184 -6.54 -19.70 4.48
CA ALA A 184 -6.46 -20.16 3.10
C ALA A 184 -7.20 -21.50 2.95
N SER A 185 -7.74 -21.78 1.77
CA SER A 185 -8.32 -23.09 1.46
C SER A 185 -7.98 -23.55 0.06
N VAL A 186 -7.81 -24.86 -0.10
CA VAL A 186 -7.65 -25.53 -1.39
C VAL A 186 -8.51 -26.80 -1.35
N GLY A 187 -9.51 -26.87 -2.24
CA GLY A 187 -10.51 -27.94 -2.19
C GLY A 187 -11.26 -27.99 -0.86
N LYS A 188 -11.25 -29.13 -0.17
CA LYS A 188 -11.90 -29.30 1.15
C LYS A 188 -10.99 -28.90 2.34
N THR A 189 -9.74 -28.58 2.07
CA THR A 189 -8.76 -28.31 3.13
C THR A 189 -8.71 -26.82 3.44
N VAL A 190 -8.76 -26.48 4.72
CA VAL A 190 -8.71 -25.09 5.23
C VAL A 190 -7.58 -24.97 6.25
N VAL A 191 -6.77 -23.93 6.14
CA VAL A 191 -5.68 -23.58 7.07
C VAL A 191 -5.94 -22.20 7.63
N GLN A 192 -5.91 -22.10 8.96
CA GLN A 192 -5.93 -20.80 9.65
C GLN A 192 -4.51 -20.25 9.72
N VAL A 193 -4.36 -18.95 9.50
CA VAL A 193 -3.10 -18.23 9.76
C VAL A 193 -2.88 -18.21 11.27
N LYS A 194 -1.68 -18.58 11.71
CA LYS A 194 -1.26 -18.49 13.11
C LYS A 194 0.02 -17.67 13.23
N PRO A 195 0.16 -16.84 14.27
CA PRO A 195 1.39 -16.10 14.52
C PRO A 195 2.59 -17.05 14.63
N GLY A 196 3.70 -16.71 13.97
CA GLY A 196 4.94 -17.48 14.00
C GLY A 196 4.99 -18.68 13.04
N GLU A 197 3.88 -19.02 12.38
CA GLU A 197 3.87 -20.02 11.31
C GLU A 197 4.16 -19.37 9.94
N CYS A 198 4.54 -20.18 8.96
CA CYS A 198 4.98 -19.67 7.67
C CYS A 198 3.84 -19.02 6.85
N LEU A 199 2.63 -19.61 6.89
CA LEU A 199 1.49 -19.07 6.15
C LEU A 199 1.09 -17.71 6.73
N SER A 200 1.36 -16.64 6.01
CA SER A 200 0.94 -15.29 6.34
C SER A 200 0.78 -14.46 5.09
N GLY A 201 0.10 -13.32 5.18
CA GLY A 201 -0.02 -12.45 4.01
C GLY A 201 -0.81 -11.20 4.29
N SER A 202 -0.71 -10.26 3.37
CA SER A 202 -1.48 -9.03 3.40
C SER A 202 -1.64 -8.42 2.02
N VAL A 203 -2.71 -7.66 1.86
CA VAL A 203 -2.92 -6.81 0.69
C VAL A 203 -2.93 -5.37 1.16
N VAL A 204 -2.15 -4.52 0.51
CA VAL A 204 -2.11 -3.07 0.77
C VAL A 204 -2.47 -2.36 -0.52
N ALA A 205 -3.59 -1.66 -0.53
CA ALA A 205 -4.07 -0.96 -1.70
C ALA A 205 -4.30 0.53 -1.41
N SER A 206 -3.93 1.35 -2.37
CA SER A 206 -4.25 2.77 -2.47
C SER A 206 -4.89 3.05 -3.82
N VAL A 207 -5.39 4.27 -4.02
CA VAL A 207 -5.83 4.74 -5.35
C VAL A 207 -4.70 4.78 -6.39
N LEU A 208 -3.44 4.63 -5.98
CA LEU A 208 -2.28 4.67 -6.85
C LEU A 208 -1.69 3.31 -7.18
N GLY A 209 -2.00 2.28 -6.38
CA GLY A 209 -1.43 0.97 -6.58
C GLY A 209 -1.73 -0.01 -5.46
N LEU A 210 -1.29 -1.23 -5.68
CA LEU A 210 -1.61 -2.42 -4.91
C LEU A 210 -0.31 -3.19 -4.65
N THR A 211 -0.12 -3.69 -3.44
CA THR A 211 0.93 -4.68 -3.14
C THR A 211 0.30 -5.88 -2.43
N ILE A 212 0.61 -7.07 -2.94
CA ILE A 212 0.27 -8.34 -2.31
C ILE A 212 1.54 -8.94 -1.70
N TYR A 213 1.47 -9.22 -0.40
CA TYR A 213 2.49 -9.94 0.35
C TYR A 213 1.96 -11.32 0.69
N LEU A 214 2.71 -12.37 0.38
CA LEU A 214 2.33 -13.72 0.73
C LEU A 214 3.57 -14.52 1.16
N ASP A 215 3.52 -15.06 2.36
CA ASP A 215 4.49 -16.03 2.86
C ASP A 215 3.79 -17.39 2.91
N TYR A 216 4.43 -18.42 2.37
CA TYR A 216 3.85 -19.75 2.30
C TYR A 216 4.92 -20.85 2.32
N PRO A 217 4.62 -22.04 2.88
CA PRO A 217 5.55 -23.16 2.84
C PRO A 217 5.75 -23.66 1.40
N GLU A 218 6.96 -24.02 1.02
CA GLU A 218 7.25 -24.69 -0.25
C GLU A 218 8.51 -25.55 -0.05
N ASN A 219 8.42 -26.85 -0.34
CA ASN A 219 9.53 -27.79 -0.20
C ASN A 219 10.26 -27.72 1.16
N GLY A 220 9.49 -27.65 2.25
CA GLY A 220 10.02 -27.57 3.62
C GLY A 220 10.65 -26.22 3.99
N ARG A 221 10.54 -25.20 3.14
CA ARG A 221 11.03 -23.83 3.37
C ARG A 221 9.87 -22.86 3.44
N CYS A 222 10.09 -21.71 4.06
CA CYS A 222 9.15 -20.60 3.99
C CYS A 222 9.54 -19.65 2.87
N VAL A 223 8.72 -19.59 1.81
CA VAL A 223 8.90 -18.70 0.67
C VAL A 223 8.13 -17.42 0.93
N LYS A 224 8.71 -16.28 0.55
CA LYS A 224 8.13 -14.94 0.71
C LYS A 224 8.00 -14.30 -0.66
N THR A 225 6.80 -13.84 -1.00
CA THR A 225 6.53 -13.12 -2.24
C THR A 225 6.00 -11.73 -1.94
N THR A 226 6.40 -10.79 -2.79
CA THR A 226 5.91 -9.41 -2.78
C THR A 226 5.71 -9.03 -4.22
N THR A 227 4.48 -8.67 -4.58
CA THR A 227 4.14 -8.30 -5.94
C THR A 227 3.37 -7.00 -5.93
N ASN A 228 3.87 -6.03 -6.68
CA ASN A 228 3.23 -4.74 -6.84
C ASN A 228 2.49 -4.68 -8.16
N PHE A 229 1.40 -3.92 -8.15
CA PHE A 229 0.58 -3.68 -9.31
C PHE A 229 0.12 -2.22 -9.34
N THR A 230 0.05 -1.64 -10.52
CA THR A 230 -1.01 -0.68 -10.80
C THR A 230 -2.31 -1.45 -10.96
N TRP A 231 -3.46 -0.87 -10.61
CA TRP A 231 -4.73 -1.59 -10.70
C TRP A 231 -5.87 -0.68 -11.11
N LYS A 232 -6.95 -1.30 -11.59
CA LYS A 232 -8.22 -0.64 -11.91
C LYS A 232 -9.40 -1.56 -11.60
N ASN A 233 -10.54 -0.96 -11.33
CA ASN A 233 -11.83 -1.64 -11.23
C ASN A 233 -12.74 -1.13 -12.35
N GLU A 234 -13.18 -2.04 -13.22
CA GLU A 234 -14.14 -1.76 -14.28
C GLU A 234 -15.43 -2.56 -14.00
N GLY A 235 -16.38 -1.94 -13.32
CA GLY A 235 -17.69 -2.56 -13.06
C GLY A 235 -17.63 -3.82 -12.20
N GLY A 236 -16.75 -3.86 -11.19
CA GLY A 236 -16.53 -5.00 -10.30
C GLY A 236 -15.45 -5.97 -10.78
N ARG A 237 -14.80 -5.69 -11.91
CA ARG A 237 -13.70 -6.50 -12.45
C ARG A 237 -12.37 -5.84 -12.13
N TYR A 238 -11.62 -6.46 -11.23
CA TYR A 238 -10.29 -5.99 -10.83
C TYR A 238 -9.23 -6.52 -11.78
N SER A 239 -8.37 -5.63 -12.26
CA SER A 239 -7.20 -5.99 -13.06
C SER A 239 -6.01 -5.12 -12.68
N GLY A 240 -4.81 -5.59 -12.96
CA GLY A 240 -3.59 -4.85 -12.67
C GLY A 240 -2.44 -5.19 -13.60
N VAL A 241 -1.44 -4.32 -13.58
CA VAL A 241 -0.18 -4.49 -14.32
C VAL A 241 0.95 -4.51 -13.31
N SER A 242 1.69 -5.62 -13.28
CA SER A 242 2.82 -5.78 -12.37
C SER A 242 3.98 -4.87 -12.73
N ASP A 243 4.94 -4.74 -11.81
CA ASP A 243 6.21 -4.07 -12.12
C ASP A 243 6.97 -4.72 -13.28
N SER A 244 6.68 -5.97 -13.68
CA SER A 244 7.30 -6.59 -14.86
C SER A 244 6.50 -6.35 -16.15
N GLY A 245 5.44 -5.54 -16.11
CA GLY A 245 4.54 -5.28 -17.25
C GLY A 245 3.51 -6.38 -17.49
N GLU A 246 3.34 -7.31 -16.54
CA GLU A 246 2.43 -8.43 -16.70
C GLU A 246 1.00 -8.03 -16.32
N HIS A 247 0.04 -8.33 -17.19
CA HIS A 247 -1.37 -8.06 -16.96
C HIS A 247 -2.04 -9.23 -16.23
N VAL A 248 -2.66 -8.93 -15.08
CA VAL A 248 -3.37 -9.89 -14.24
C VAL A 248 -4.82 -9.44 -14.06
N THR A 249 -5.76 -10.38 -14.14
CA THR A 249 -7.13 -10.17 -13.66
C THR A 249 -7.27 -10.83 -12.30
N PHE A 250 -7.77 -10.09 -11.31
CA PHE A 250 -7.93 -10.60 -9.97
C PHE A 250 -9.36 -11.12 -9.76
N ASP A 251 -9.49 -12.35 -9.29
CA ASP A 251 -10.76 -12.85 -8.73
C ASP A 251 -10.85 -12.40 -7.28
N MET A 252 -11.34 -11.18 -7.09
CA MET A 252 -11.57 -10.55 -5.80
C MET A 252 -13.07 -10.40 -5.54
N ASN A 253 -13.52 -10.81 -4.36
CA ASN A 253 -14.87 -10.58 -3.88
C ASN A 253 -14.85 -9.98 -2.48
N PHE A 254 -15.79 -9.07 -2.21
CA PHE A 254 -15.93 -8.42 -0.92
C PHE A 254 -17.20 -8.90 -0.21
N GLU A 255 -17.07 -9.27 1.05
CA GLU A 255 -18.17 -9.75 1.88
C GLU A 255 -18.25 -8.99 3.20
N ASN A 256 -19.36 -9.19 3.92
CA ASN A 256 -19.58 -8.63 5.26
C ASN A 256 -19.37 -7.11 5.29
N ASN A 257 -20.09 -6.38 4.43
CA ASN A 257 -19.98 -4.92 4.28
C ASN A 257 -18.53 -4.46 4.02
N ASN A 258 -17.86 -5.10 3.06
CA ASN A 258 -16.48 -4.83 2.68
C ASN A 258 -15.46 -5.01 3.82
N GLN A 259 -15.77 -5.85 4.81
CA GLN A 259 -14.84 -6.19 5.89
C GLN A 259 -14.06 -7.48 5.63
N ARG A 260 -14.44 -8.24 4.60
CA ARG A 260 -13.74 -9.44 4.15
C ARG A 260 -13.42 -9.36 2.68
N LEU A 261 -12.17 -9.60 2.32
CA LEU A 261 -11.70 -9.78 0.96
C LEU A 261 -11.43 -11.26 0.73
N ILE A 262 -12.02 -11.79 -0.33
CA ILE A 262 -11.74 -13.13 -0.82
C ILE A 262 -10.98 -12.99 -2.13
N TYR A 263 -9.77 -13.54 -2.19
CA TYR A 263 -8.97 -13.61 -3.40
C TYR A 263 -8.80 -15.06 -3.83
N ARG A 264 -9.04 -15.34 -5.11
CA ARG A 264 -8.95 -16.70 -5.65
C ARG A 264 -7.92 -16.80 -6.76
N GLU A 265 -7.23 -17.93 -6.78
CA GLU A 265 -6.22 -18.22 -7.78
C GLU A 265 -6.22 -19.70 -8.13
N ASN A 266 -6.11 -20.01 -9.41
CA ASN A 266 -6.00 -21.39 -9.87
C ASN A 266 -4.59 -21.90 -9.62
N THR A 267 -4.46 -22.94 -8.81
CA THR A 267 -3.21 -23.66 -8.58
C THR A 267 -3.28 -25.04 -9.24
N GLN A 268 -2.16 -25.77 -9.31
CA GLN A 268 -2.21 -27.15 -9.80
C GLN A 268 -3.09 -28.08 -8.95
N ASN A 269 -3.36 -27.72 -7.69
CA ASN A 269 -4.18 -28.53 -6.77
C ASN A 269 -5.64 -28.09 -6.74
N GLY A 270 -6.02 -27.27 -7.70
CA GLY A 270 -7.34 -26.65 -7.79
C GLY A 270 -7.34 -25.21 -7.29
N LEU A 271 -8.54 -24.71 -7.11
CA LEU A 271 -8.80 -23.33 -6.74
C LEU A 271 -8.32 -23.07 -5.30
N MET A 272 -7.31 -22.23 -5.16
CA MET A 272 -6.90 -21.66 -3.88
C MET A 272 -7.80 -20.45 -3.59
N THR A 273 -8.27 -20.35 -2.36
CA THR A 273 -9.04 -19.21 -1.88
C THR A 273 -8.38 -18.67 -0.63
N LEU A 274 -7.98 -17.40 -0.68
CA LEU A 274 -7.38 -16.64 0.40
C LEU A 274 -8.42 -15.69 0.99
N TYR A 275 -8.52 -15.67 2.32
CA TYR A 275 -9.50 -14.86 3.04
C TYR A 275 -8.76 -13.83 3.89
N PHE A 276 -9.05 -12.57 3.65
CA PHE A 276 -8.46 -11.45 4.36
C PHE A 276 -9.53 -10.68 5.11
N ASN A 277 -9.18 -10.14 6.27
CA ASN A 277 -10.00 -9.16 6.99
C ASN A 277 -9.46 -7.76 6.76
N LYS A 278 -10.35 -6.79 6.62
CA LYS A 278 -9.97 -5.37 6.59
C LYS A 278 -9.48 -4.98 7.98
N VAL A 279 -8.30 -4.40 8.03
CA VAL A 279 -7.74 -3.79 9.24
C VAL A 279 -8.05 -2.30 9.23
N ARG A 280 -7.99 -1.67 8.05
CA ARG A 280 -8.20 -0.24 7.78
C ARG A 280 -8.64 -0.01 6.35
#